data_AF-A0A935U1Q0-F1
#
_entry.id   AF-A0A935U1Q0-F1
#
_cell.length_a   1.000
_cell.length_b   1.000
_cell.length_c   1.000
_cell.angle_alpha   90.00
_cell.angle_beta   90.00
_cell.angle_gamma   90.00
#
_symmetry.space_group_name_H-M   'P 1'
#
loop_
_entity.id
_entity.type
_entity.pdbx_description
1 polymer ?
#
loop_
_entity_poly.entity_id
_entity_poly.type
_entity_poly.pdbx_seq_one_letter_code
_entity_poly.pdbx_strand_id
1 'polypeptide(L)'
;MVLWHELGHVFAVQLSDSRVPRWFTEGLSEYETLIARPEWRRENDADLYGAIVGKTLPSIADLNAEFMQPDAGAVVVAYYLSAVTIEYLVATYGFPKIVTALKLFGKGQETPAVLAAITGKKIAELDADFRKYLDKRLASYAGTFRLPTRGLDDLTKLEIALAAAPKDALAAARLALGHYYAGDAERAGPAAKAALALDPKQPIARYVQAEVALGTGDADEAKRLFTAMVADGVDSYDLRTRLAQIARVRASSTR
;
A
#
# COMPACT_ATOMS: atom_id res chain seq x y z
N MET A 1 -17.77 -3.59 15.16
CA MET A 1 -17.21 -3.19 13.86
C MET A 1 -18.31 -3.12 12.80
N VAL A 2 -18.75 -4.23 12.20
CA VAL A 2 -19.71 -4.21 11.05
C VAL A 2 -20.99 -3.39 11.29
N LEU A 3 -21.74 -3.62 12.38
CA LEU A 3 -22.99 -2.86 12.61
C LEU A 3 -22.78 -1.34 12.69
N TRP A 4 -21.66 -0.90 13.28
CA TRP A 4 -21.36 0.53 13.43
C TRP A 4 -20.96 1.15 12.09
N HIS A 5 -20.19 0.40 11.30
CA HIS A 5 -19.85 0.75 9.93
C HIS A 5 -21.10 0.92 9.06
N GLU A 6 -22.00 -0.06 9.07
CA GLU A 6 -23.24 -0.02 8.28
C GLU A 6 -24.17 1.12 8.72
N LEU A 7 -24.22 1.41 10.03
CA LEU A 7 -24.98 2.55 10.54
C LEU A 7 -24.40 3.89 10.05
N GLY A 8 -23.08 4.00 9.93
CA GLY A 8 -22.41 5.16 9.34
C GLY A 8 -22.88 5.45 7.90
N HIS A 9 -23.06 4.40 7.09
CA HIS A 9 -23.61 4.53 5.74
C HIS A 9 -25.01 5.12 5.73
N VAL A 10 -25.89 4.68 6.63
CA VAL A 10 -27.28 5.19 6.70
C VAL A 10 -27.29 6.71 6.87
N PHE A 11 -26.50 7.23 7.81
CA PHE A 11 -26.44 8.67 8.06
C PHE A 11 -25.82 9.44 6.88
N ALA A 12 -24.72 8.93 6.31
CA ALA A 12 -24.04 9.57 5.19
C ALA A 12 -24.93 9.64 3.94
N VAL A 13 -25.60 8.53 3.60
CA VAL A 13 -26.49 8.42 2.44
C VAL A 13 -27.72 9.32 2.62
N GLN A 14 -28.35 9.31 3.80
CA GLN A 14 -29.52 10.16 4.05
C GLN A 14 -29.18 11.64 3.98
N LEU A 15 -28.09 12.08 4.63
CA LEU A 15 -27.73 13.51 4.67
C LEU A 15 -27.27 14.05 3.32
N SER A 16 -26.77 13.18 2.45
CA SER A 16 -26.27 13.51 1.11
C SER A 16 -27.28 13.25 0.00
N ASP A 17 -28.56 12.98 0.29
CA ASP A 17 -29.57 12.64 -0.72
C ASP A 17 -29.09 11.55 -1.70
N SER A 18 -28.38 10.54 -1.18
CA SER A 18 -27.76 9.44 -1.94
C SER A 18 -26.69 9.85 -2.96
N ARG A 19 -26.13 11.06 -2.86
CA ARG A 19 -25.10 11.60 -3.78
C ARG A 19 -23.68 11.59 -3.21
N VAL A 20 -23.47 11.11 -1.98
CA VAL A 20 -22.12 10.96 -1.41
C VAL A 20 -21.28 9.98 -2.24
N PRO A 21 -20.05 10.33 -2.64
CA PRO A 21 -19.18 9.40 -3.36
C PRO A 21 -18.72 8.25 -2.44
N ARG A 22 -18.41 7.10 -3.04
CA ARG A 22 -18.10 5.86 -2.33
C ARG A 22 -16.94 6.05 -1.35
N TRP A 23 -15.84 6.65 -1.80
CA TRP A 23 -14.67 6.89 -0.95
C TRP A 23 -15.04 7.64 0.34
N PHE A 24 -15.90 8.66 0.25
CA PHE A 24 -16.23 9.51 1.40
C PHE A 24 -17.12 8.75 2.39
N THR A 25 -18.11 8.00 1.91
CA THR A 25 -18.97 7.24 2.82
C THR A 25 -18.25 6.05 3.46
N GLU A 26 -17.38 5.34 2.72
CA GLU A 26 -16.59 4.24 3.29
C GLU A 26 -15.60 4.77 4.33
N GLY A 27 -14.87 5.84 4.00
CA GLY A 27 -13.94 6.47 4.92
C GLY A 27 -14.62 7.02 6.18
N LEU A 28 -15.83 7.56 6.05
CA LEU A 28 -16.58 8.06 7.20
C LEU A 28 -17.08 6.93 8.09
N SER A 29 -17.60 5.85 7.52
CA SER A 29 -18.04 4.67 8.28
C SER A 29 -16.89 4.01 9.05
N GLU A 30 -15.68 4.00 8.47
CA GLU A 30 -14.46 3.57 9.18
C GLU A 30 -14.07 4.51 10.32
N TYR A 31 -14.10 5.81 10.06
CA TYR A 31 -13.83 6.82 11.09
C TYR A 31 -14.80 6.69 12.28
N GLU A 32 -16.10 6.53 12.02
CA GLU A 32 -17.13 6.32 13.04
C GLU A 32 -16.89 5.02 13.84
N THR A 33 -16.47 3.95 13.15
CA THR A 33 -16.07 2.69 13.79
C THR A 33 -14.88 2.89 14.73
N LEU A 34 -13.86 3.64 14.29
CA LEU A 34 -12.65 3.92 15.04
C LEU A 34 -12.94 4.74 16.31
N ILE A 35 -13.76 5.79 16.21
CA ILE A 35 -14.08 6.62 17.40
C ILE A 35 -14.94 5.86 18.40
N ALA A 36 -15.76 4.91 17.95
CA ALA A 36 -16.58 4.10 18.83
C ALA A 36 -15.74 3.12 19.64
N ARG A 37 -14.77 2.46 19.00
CA ARG A 37 -13.76 1.61 19.65
C ARG A 37 -12.41 1.68 18.92
N PRO A 38 -11.37 2.27 19.54
CA PRO A 38 -10.05 2.41 18.93
C PRO A 38 -9.42 1.07 18.50
N GLU A 39 -9.76 -0.03 19.17
CA GLU A 39 -9.26 -1.38 18.88
C GLU A 39 -9.81 -1.96 17.57
N TRP A 40 -10.84 -1.34 16.97
CA TRP A 40 -11.39 -1.76 15.69
C TRP A 40 -10.69 -1.12 14.48
N ARG A 41 -9.62 -0.35 14.71
CA ARG A 41 -8.80 0.24 13.65
C ARG A 41 -8.27 -0.84 12.71
N ARG A 42 -8.33 -0.58 11.40
CA ARG A 42 -7.58 -1.36 10.41
C ARG A 42 -6.10 -0.96 10.39
N GLU A 43 -5.22 -1.93 10.31
CA GLU A 43 -3.76 -1.74 10.31
C GLU A 43 -3.18 -1.92 8.90
N ASN A 44 -3.34 -0.92 8.04
CA ASN A 44 -2.83 -0.93 6.65
C ASN A 44 -1.85 0.22 6.36
N ASP A 45 -1.27 0.85 7.39
CA ASP A 45 -0.27 1.91 7.25
C ASP A 45 0.96 1.46 6.44
N ALA A 46 1.31 0.17 6.53
CA ALA A 46 2.37 -0.46 5.74
C ALA A 46 2.12 -0.37 4.22
N ASP A 47 0.90 -0.66 3.78
CA ASP A 47 0.52 -0.62 2.36
C ASP A 47 0.44 0.83 1.85
N LEU A 48 -0.09 1.71 2.70
CA LEU A 48 -0.16 3.14 2.41
C LEU A 48 1.24 3.76 2.26
N TYR A 49 2.18 3.40 3.14
CA TYR A 49 3.58 3.80 3.00
C TYR A 49 4.19 3.26 1.70
N GLY A 50 3.89 2.01 1.34
CA GLY A 50 4.29 1.43 0.06
C GLY A 50 3.81 2.24 -1.15
N ALA A 51 2.56 2.72 -1.12
CA ALA A 51 2.01 3.58 -2.18
C ALA A 51 2.71 4.95 -2.28
N ILE A 52 3.17 5.51 -1.16
CA ILE A 52 3.96 6.76 -1.14
C ILE A 52 5.32 6.53 -1.79
N VAL A 53 6.07 5.51 -1.34
CA VAL A 53 7.40 5.19 -1.87
C VAL A 53 7.32 4.82 -3.35
N GLY A 54 6.28 4.07 -3.74
CA GLY A 54 6.01 3.70 -5.13
C GLY A 54 5.49 4.84 -6.01
N LYS A 55 5.24 6.03 -5.45
CA LYS A 55 4.62 7.18 -6.14
C LYS A 55 3.28 6.85 -6.81
N THR A 56 2.54 5.91 -6.23
CA THR A 56 1.21 5.47 -6.70
C THR A 56 0.08 6.02 -5.84
N LEU A 57 0.38 6.83 -4.82
CA LEU A 57 -0.64 7.47 -3.99
C LEU A 57 -1.47 8.47 -4.83
N PRO A 58 -2.79 8.24 -4.99
CA PRO A 58 -3.67 9.12 -5.78
C PRO A 58 -3.90 10.48 -5.11
N SER A 59 -4.43 11.44 -5.87
CA SER A 59 -5.01 12.66 -5.29
C SER A 59 -6.25 12.32 -4.46
N ILE A 60 -6.54 13.12 -3.43
CA ILE A 60 -7.80 12.98 -2.68
C ILE A 60 -9.02 13.17 -3.61
N ALA A 61 -8.90 14.03 -4.62
CA ALA A 61 -9.97 14.28 -5.57
C ALA A 61 -10.30 13.06 -6.44
N ASP A 62 -9.34 12.16 -6.64
CA ASP A 62 -9.44 11.01 -7.53
C ASP A 62 -9.76 9.71 -6.80
N LEU A 63 -9.91 9.73 -5.47
CA LEU A 63 -10.13 8.52 -4.66
C LEU A 63 -11.32 7.68 -5.11
N ASN A 64 -12.40 8.31 -5.61
CA ASN A 64 -13.55 7.57 -6.10
C ASN A 64 -13.21 6.65 -7.29
N ALA A 65 -12.26 7.06 -8.14
CA ALA A 65 -11.85 6.27 -9.30
C ALA A 65 -11.06 5.02 -8.90
N GLU A 66 -10.37 5.02 -7.76
CA GLU A 66 -9.63 3.85 -7.28
C GLU A 66 -10.56 2.69 -6.87
N PHE A 67 -11.82 2.97 -6.50
CA PHE A 67 -12.82 1.93 -6.22
C PHE A 67 -13.34 1.23 -7.48
N MET A 68 -13.05 1.77 -8.66
CA MET A 68 -13.48 1.23 -9.96
C MET A 68 -12.36 0.46 -10.66
N GLN A 69 -11.19 0.33 -10.02
CA GLN A 69 -10.06 -0.39 -10.59
C GLN A 69 -10.32 -1.91 -10.59
N PRO A 70 -9.84 -2.63 -11.63
CA PRO A 70 -9.96 -4.08 -11.67
C PRO A 70 -9.05 -4.78 -10.63
N ASP A 71 -8.02 -4.09 -10.15
CA ASP A 71 -7.11 -4.58 -9.12
C ASP A 71 -7.76 -4.52 -7.73
N ALA A 72 -8.12 -5.69 -7.18
CA ALA A 72 -8.71 -5.80 -5.85
C ALA A 72 -7.78 -5.28 -4.73
N GLY A 73 -6.46 -5.41 -4.88
CA GLY A 73 -5.49 -4.84 -3.93
C GLY A 73 -5.51 -3.32 -3.94
N ALA A 74 -5.68 -2.71 -5.13
CA ALA A 74 -5.84 -1.27 -5.24
C ALA A 74 -7.09 -0.77 -4.51
N VAL A 75 -8.20 -1.49 -4.59
CA VAL A 75 -9.46 -1.15 -3.89
C VAL A 75 -9.27 -1.19 -2.36
N VAL A 76 -8.55 -2.17 -1.82
CA VAL A 76 -8.25 -2.24 -0.37
C VAL A 76 -7.44 -1.02 0.08
N VAL A 77 -6.41 -0.65 -0.69
CA VAL A 77 -5.61 0.55 -0.38
C VAL A 77 -6.46 1.82 -0.47
N ALA A 78 -7.32 1.94 -1.49
CA ALA A 78 -8.22 3.08 -1.66
C ALA A 78 -9.21 3.21 -0.51
N TYR A 79 -9.74 2.08 -0.05
CA TYR A 79 -10.61 2.00 1.10
C TYR A 79 -9.90 2.52 2.37
N TYR A 80 -8.71 2.00 2.65
CA TYR A 80 -7.94 2.45 3.82
C TYR A 80 -7.53 3.92 3.73
N LEU A 81 -7.08 4.35 2.55
CA LEU A 81 -6.74 5.74 2.27
C LEU A 81 -7.92 6.68 2.47
N SER A 82 -9.14 6.23 2.15
CA SER A 82 -10.36 6.99 2.40
C SER A 82 -10.59 7.23 3.89
N ALA A 83 -10.41 6.20 4.73
CA ALA A 83 -10.50 6.33 6.18
C ALA A 83 -9.47 7.33 6.73
N VAL A 84 -8.20 7.18 6.33
CA VAL A 84 -7.12 8.08 6.74
C VAL A 84 -7.34 9.52 6.24
N THR A 85 -7.95 9.68 5.06
CA THR A 85 -8.34 11.00 4.54
C THR A 85 -9.41 11.65 5.40
N ILE A 86 -10.45 10.91 5.81
CA ILE A 86 -11.48 11.43 6.73
C ILE A 86 -10.88 11.76 8.10
N GLU A 87 -10.01 10.89 8.65
CA GLU A 87 -9.26 11.18 9.88
C GLU A 87 -8.49 12.51 9.77
N TYR A 88 -7.76 12.71 8.66
CA TYR A 88 -7.03 13.95 8.39
C TYR A 88 -7.96 15.18 8.32
N LEU A 89 -9.07 15.07 7.58
CA LEU A 89 -10.04 16.16 7.43
C LEU A 89 -10.67 16.52 8.77
N VAL A 90 -11.04 15.53 9.59
CA VAL A 90 -11.61 15.77 10.92
C VAL A 90 -10.56 16.36 11.86
N ALA A 91 -9.34 15.82 11.89
CA ALA A 91 -8.27 16.31 12.76
C ALA A 91 -7.85 17.75 12.43
N THR A 92 -7.92 18.14 11.16
CA THR A 92 -7.45 19.46 10.69
C THR A 92 -8.56 20.52 10.66
N TYR A 93 -9.77 20.14 10.23
CA TYR A 93 -10.86 21.08 9.97
C TYR A 93 -12.10 20.86 10.85
N GLY A 94 -12.13 19.78 11.63
CA GLY A 94 -13.22 19.43 12.53
C GLY A 94 -14.36 18.67 11.86
N PHE A 95 -15.04 17.83 12.64
CA PHE A 95 -16.19 17.04 12.17
C PHE A 95 -17.35 17.87 11.55
N PRO A 96 -17.66 19.11 11.97
CA PRO A 96 -18.69 19.92 11.32
C PRO A 96 -18.45 20.17 9.82
N LYS A 97 -17.20 20.10 9.36
CA LYS A 97 -16.86 20.19 7.94
C LYS A 97 -17.23 18.93 7.16
N ILE A 98 -17.17 17.76 7.77
CA ILE A 98 -17.68 16.50 7.19
C ILE A 98 -19.19 16.58 6.99
N VAL A 99 -19.92 17.08 7.98
CA VAL A 99 -21.38 17.31 7.88
C VAL A 99 -21.69 18.32 6.76
N THR A 100 -20.89 19.37 6.64
CA THR A 100 -21.03 20.34 5.54
C THR A 100 -20.77 19.68 4.18
N ALA A 101 -19.75 18.83 4.07
CA ALA A 101 -19.44 18.09 2.86
C ALA A 101 -20.62 17.21 2.40
N LEU A 102 -21.21 16.43 3.31
CA LEU A 102 -22.38 15.59 3.01
C LEU A 102 -23.55 16.41 2.45
N LYS A 103 -23.84 17.57 3.05
CA LYS A 103 -24.89 18.48 2.55
C LYS A 103 -24.58 19.06 1.17
N LEU A 104 -23.30 19.32 0.86
CA LEU A 104 -22.88 19.81 -0.46
C LEU A 104 -22.95 18.71 -1.51
N PHE A 105 -22.56 17.47 -1.18
CA PHE A 105 -22.81 16.30 -2.04
C PHE A 105 -24.30 16.13 -2.30
N GLY A 106 -25.16 16.30 -1.29
CA GLY A 106 -26.61 16.31 -1.46
C GLY A 106 -27.14 17.40 -2.39
N LYS A 107 -26.37 18.46 -2.67
CA LYS A 107 -26.70 19.46 -3.69
C LYS A 107 -26.12 19.13 -5.08
N GLY A 108 -25.54 17.95 -5.26
CA GLY A 108 -24.93 17.50 -6.51
C GLY A 108 -23.54 18.10 -6.77
N GLN A 109 -22.85 18.61 -5.75
CA GLN A 109 -21.48 19.09 -5.93
C GLN A 109 -20.48 17.93 -5.97
N GLU A 110 -19.53 18.02 -6.89
CA GLU A 110 -18.46 17.03 -7.06
C GLU A 110 -17.34 17.18 -6.02
N THR A 111 -16.60 16.10 -5.79
CA THR A 111 -15.51 16.01 -4.79
C THR A 111 -14.58 17.23 -4.79
N PRO A 112 -14.05 17.72 -5.93
CA PRO A 112 -13.14 18.87 -5.92
C PRO A 112 -13.76 20.16 -5.34
N ALA A 113 -15.02 20.43 -5.70
CA ALA A 113 -15.74 21.62 -5.24
C ALA A 113 -16.08 21.51 -3.75
N VAL A 114 -16.51 20.33 -3.30
CA VAL A 114 -16.81 20.07 -1.90
C VAL A 114 -15.57 20.22 -1.02
N LEU A 115 -14.44 19.63 -1.42
CA LEU A 115 -13.18 19.74 -0.68
C LEU A 115 -12.70 21.19 -0.60
N ALA A 116 -12.77 21.93 -1.70
CA ALA A 116 -12.42 23.35 -1.71
C ALA A 116 -13.32 24.16 -0.76
N ALA A 117 -14.63 23.89 -0.73
CA ALA A 117 -15.57 24.60 0.13
C ALA A 117 -15.35 24.32 1.63
N ILE A 118 -15.01 23.09 2.00
CA ILE A 118 -14.86 22.73 3.43
C ILE A 118 -13.47 23.06 3.98
N THR A 119 -12.44 23.06 3.13
CA THR A 119 -11.04 23.28 3.54
C THR A 119 -10.51 24.68 3.23
N GLY A 120 -11.13 25.39 2.27
CA GLY A 120 -10.62 26.65 1.73
C GLY A 120 -9.37 26.51 0.85
N LYS A 121 -8.97 25.28 0.49
CA LYS A 121 -7.75 24.99 -0.28
C LYS A 121 -8.07 24.54 -1.70
N LYS A 122 -7.13 24.79 -2.62
CA LYS A 122 -7.11 24.10 -3.91
C LYS A 122 -6.70 22.64 -3.69
N ILE A 123 -7.12 21.75 -4.58
CA ILE A 123 -6.80 20.31 -4.47
C ILE A 123 -5.30 20.05 -4.38
N ALA A 124 -4.48 20.69 -5.21
CA ALA A 124 -3.03 20.54 -5.14
C ALA A 124 -2.42 20.94 -3.78
N GLU A 125 -2.96 21.96 -3.13
CA GLU A 125 -2.52 22.41 -1.81
C GLU A 125 -2.97 21.42 -0.72
N LEU A 126 -4.21 20.92 -0.83
CA LEU A 126 -4.75 19.92 0.08
C LEU A 126 -3.99 18.60 -0.02
N ASP A 127 -3.67 18.13 -1.22
CA ASP A 127 -2.86 16.93 -1.44
C ASP A 127 -1.45 17.09 -0.87
N ALA A 128 -0.83 18.26 -1.06
CA ALA A 128 0.49 18.53 -0.48
C ALA A 128 0.45 18.51 1.05
N ASP A 129 -0.58 19.10 1.67
CA ASP A 129 -0.72 19.09 3.12
C ASP A 129 -1.10 17.71 3.67
N PHE A 130 -1.90 16.93 2.94
CA PHE A 130 -2.20 15.55 3.29
C PHE A 130 -0.97 14.65 3.21
N ARG A 131 -0.11 14.82 2.20
CA ARG A 131 1.17 14.10 2.13
C ARG A 131 2.06 14.41 3.33
N LYS A 132 2.15 15.68 3.77
CA LYS A 132 2.88 16.04 5.01
C LYS A 132 2.26 15.41 6.26
N TYR A 133 0.94 15.27 6.31
CA TYR A 133 0.26 14.54 7.38
C TYR A 133 0.66 13.06 7.38
N LEU A 134 0.67 12.42 6.20
CA LEU A 134 1.10 11.03 6.03
C LEU A 134 2.58 10.83 6.40
N ASP A 135 3.47 11.76 6.06
CA ASP A 135 4.89 11.69 6.44
C ASP A 135 5.07 11.57 7.96
N LYS A 136 4.26 12.29 8.73
CA LYS A 136 4.27 12.21 10.21
C LYS A 136 3.66 10.90 10.70
N ARG A 137 2.52 10.49 10.15
CA ARG A 137 1.82 9.25 10.52
C ARG A 137 2.69 8.02 10.29
N LEU A 138 3.41 8.01 9.17
CA LEU A 138 4.15 6.85 8.67
C LEU A 138 5.66 6.94 8.96
N ALA A 139 6.08 7.85 9.83
CA ALA A 139 7.49 8.05 10.17
C ALA A 139 8.19 6.78 10.68
N SER A 140 7.46 5.87 11.34
CA SER A 140 7.98 4.58 11.81
C SER A 140 8.36 3.62 10.68
N TYR A 141 7.83 3.83 9.47
CA TYR A 141 8.15 3.04 8.29
C TYR A 141 9.29 3.66 7.46
N ALA A 142 9.76 4.86 7.81
CA ALA A 142 10.79 5.55 7.04
C ALA A 142 12.05 4.69 6.86
N GLY A 143 12.45 4.49 5.61
CA GLY A 143 13.65 3.72 5.26
C GLY A 143 13.46 2.19 5.29
N THR A 144 12.26 1.69 5.60
CA THR A 144 12.00 0.25 5.52
C THR A 144 11.92 -0.22 4.07
N PHE A 145 12.58 -1.34 3.78
CA PHE A 145 12.49 -1.99 2.48
C PHE A 145 11.09 -2.54 2.23
N ARG A 146 10.56 -2.30 1.02
CA ARG A 146 9.26 -2.78 0.57
C ARG A 146 9.34 -3.28 -0.85
N LEU A 147 8.62 -4.36 -1.10
CA LEU A 147 8.40 -4.86 -2.45
C LEU A 147 7.27 -4.07 -3.12
N PRO A 148 7.40 -3.69 -4.40
CA PRO A 148 6.29 -3.14 -5.15
C PRO A 148 5.14 -4.15 -5.25
N THR A 149 3.92 -3.73 -4.96
CA THR A 149 2.72 -4.59 -5.03
C THR A 149 1.89 -4.37 -6.30
N ARG A 150 1.99 -3.18 -6.93
CA ARG A 150 1.25 -2.84 -8.15
C ARG A 150 2.09 -3.00 -9.42
N GLY A 151 1.41 -3.40 -10.51
CA GLY A 151 1.96 -3.46 -11.86
C GLY A 151 3.01 -4.56 -12.04
N LEU A 152 2.82 -5.68 -11.34
CA LEU A 152 3.65 -6.90 -11.44
C LEU A 152 2.87 -8.13 -11.91
N ASP A 153 1.57 -7.98 -12.14
CA ASP A 153 0.62 -8.98 -12.62
C ASP A 153 0.68 -9.18 -14.14
N ASP A 154 1.03 -8.14 -14.89
CA ASP A 154 1.21 -8.21 -16.35
C ASP A 154 2.67 -8.52 -16.72
N LEU A 155 3.02 -9.81 -16.71
CA LEU A 155 4.37 -10.29 -17.03
C LEU A 155 4.82 -9.86 -18.43
N THR A 156 3.92 -9.82 -19.42
CA THR A 156 4.23 -9.39 -20.79
C THR A 156 4.72 -7.94 -20.81
N LYS A 157 4.07 -7.05 -20.05
CA LYS A 157 4.55 -5.65 -19.93
C LYS A 157 5.92 -5.57 -19.26
N LEU A 158 6.20 -6.39 -18.25
CA LEU A 158 7.51 -6.42 -17.60
C LEU A 158 8.61 -6.92 -18.55
N GLU A 159 8.31 -7.94 -19.36
CA GLU A 159 9.23 -8.46 -20.39
C GLU A 159 9.53 -7.39 -21.45
N ILE A 160 8.50 -6.69 -21.95
CA ILE A 160 8.67 -5.58 -22.90
C ILE A 160 9.53 -4.46 -22.29
N ALA A 161 9.28 -4.10 -21.03
CA ALA A 161 10.05 -3.08 -20.33
C ALA A 161 11.53 -3.46 -20.20
N LEU A 162 11.83 -4.72 -19.86
CA LEU A 162 13.19 -5.22 -19.79
C LEU A 162 13.84 -5.30 -21.19
N ALA A 163 13.10 -5.70 -22.22
CA ALA A 163 13.61 -5.72 -23.59
C ALA A 163 13.99 -4.32 -24.10
N ALA A 164 13.24 -3.29 -23.70
CA ALA A 164 13.55 -1.90 -24.00
C ALA A 164 14.78 -1.37 -23.24
N ALA A 165 15.09 -1.94 -22.06
CA ALA A 165 16.24 -1.57 -21.24
C ALA A 165 16.98 -2.81 -20.69
N PRO A 166 17.71 -3.59 -21.52
CA PRO A 166 18.25 -4.91 -21.12
C PRO A 166 19.31 -4.89 -20.02
N LYS A 167 19.89 -3.71 -19.73
CA LYS A 167 20.89 -3.52 -18.67
C LYS A 167 20.32 -2.86 -17.42
N ASP A 168 19.01 -2.63 -17.36
CA ASP A 168 18.34 -2.09 -16.19
C ASP A 168 18.09 -3.22 -15.17
N ALA A 169 18.90 -3.22 -14.10
CA ALA A 169 18.78 -4.20 -13.03
C ALA A 169 17.44 -4.14 -12.30
N LEU A 170 16.81 -2.96 -12.19
CA LEU A 170 15.49 -2.82 -11.57
C LEU A 170 14.41 -3.41 -12.47
N ALA A 171 14.45 -3.17 -13.78
CA ALA A 171 13.52 -3.79 -14.72
C ALA A 171 13.61 -5.33 -14.65
N ALA A 172 14.83 -5.87 -14.63
CA ALA A 172 15.06 -7.31 -14.49
C ALA A 172 14.54 -7.85 -13.14
N ALA A 173 14.79 -7.13 -12.05
CA ALA A 173 14.32 -7.53 -10.72
C ALA A 173 12.78 -7.47 -10.59
N ARG A 174 12.13 -6.49 -11.24
CA ARG A 174 10.66 -6.41 -11.28
C ARG A 174 10.05 -7.60 -12.04
N LEU A 175 10.65 -8.01 -13.16
CA LEU A 175 10.22 -9.21 -13.88
C LEU A 175 10.36 -10.47 -13.01
N ALA A 176 11.49 -10.61 -12.31
CA ALA A 176 11.69 -11.72 -11.37
C ALA A 176 10.65 -11.74 -10.25
N LEU A 177 10.32 -10.56 -9.68
CA LEU A 177 9.30 -10.42 -8.67
C LEU A 177 7.89 -10.73 -9.20
N GLY A 178 7.59 -10.35 -10.45
CA GLY A 178 6.35 -10.71 -11.13
C GLY A 178 6.18 -12.24 -11.23
N HIS A 179 7.22 -12.95 -11.70
CA HIS A 179 7.19 -14.42 -11.73
C HIS A 179 6.99 -15.03 -10.34
N TYR A 180 7.65 -14.47 -9.32
CA TYR A 180 7.47 -14.91 -7.94
C TYR A 180 6.02 -14.73 -7.46
N TYR A 181 5.40 -13.58 -7.71
CA TYR A 181 3.99 -13.35 -7.38
C TYR A 181 3.01 -14.22 -8.17
N ALA A 182 3.39 -14.62 -9.39
CA ALA A 182 2.64 -15.61 -10.17
C ALA A 182 2.83 -17.06 -9.67
N GLY A 183 3.68 -17.28 -8.66
CA GLY A 183 4.02 -18.62 -8.15
C GLY A 183 4.97 -19.42 -9.05
N ASP A 184 5.58 -18.79 -10.06
CA ASP A 184 6.49 -19.41 -11.01
C ASP A 184 7.94 -19.31 -10.51
N ALA A 185 8.29 -20.14 -9.53
CA ALA A 185 9.63 -20.18 -8.95
C ALA A 185 10.72 -20.56 -9.97
N GLU A 186 10.38 -21.41 -10.94
CA GLU A 186 11.26 -21.87 -12.01
C GLU A 186 11.76 -20.72 -12.90
N ARG A 187 10.91 -19.70 -13.13
CA ARG A 187 11.31 -18.49 -13.85
C ARG A 187 11.82 -17.38 -12.93
N ALA A 188 11.24 -17.25 -11.74
CA ALA A 188 11.62 -16.21 -10.78
C ALA A 188 13.11 -16.30 -10.38
N GLY A 189 13.60 -17.53 -10.11
CA GLY A 189 14.99 -17.78 -9.73
C GLY A 189 15.99 -17.31 -10.80
N PRO A 190 15.96 -17.83 -12.04
CA PRO A 190 16.84 -17.38 -13.11
C PRO A 190 16.73 -15.88 -13.41
N ALA A 191 15.51 -15.32 -13.43
CA ALA A 191 15.31 -13.89 -13.67
C ALA A 191 15.97 -13.02 -12.58
N ALA A 192 15.84 -13.40 -11.31
CA ALA A 192 16.51 -12.69 -10.22
C ALA A 192 18.04 -12.86 -10.27
N LYS A 193 18.57 -14.02 -10.67
CA LYS A 193 20.02 -14.19 -10.91
C LYS A 193 20.52 -13.26 -12.02
N ALA A 194 19.77 -13.11 -13.11
CA ALA A 194 20.10 -12.18 -14.18
C ALA A 194 20.11 -10.72 -13.69
N ALA A 195 19.15 -10.33 -12.85
CA ALA A 195 19.13 -9.00 -12.23
C ALA A 195 20.35 -8.78 -11.31
N LEU A 196 20.75 -9.79 -10.52
CA LEU A 196 21.92 -9.72 -9.65
C LEU A 196 23.25 -9.69 -10.41
N ALA A 197 23.30 -10.21 -11.63
CA ALA A 197 24.46 -10.06 -12.50
C ALA A 197 24.65 -8.61 -12.99
N LEU A 198 23.56 -7.83 -13.09
CA LEU A 198 23.60 -6.41 -13.44
C LEU A 198 23.87 -5.53 -12.21
N ASP A 199 23.24 -5.84 -11.07
CA ASP A 199 23.49 -5.19 -9.79
C ASP A 199 23.47 -6.24 -8.65
N PRO A 200 24.65 -6.63 -8.13
CA PRO A 200 24.75 -7.61 -7.05
C PRO A 200 24.06 -7.19 -5.75
N LYS A 201 23.77 -5.90 -5.58
CA LYS A 201 23.09 -5.33 -4.40
C LYS A 201 21.60 -5.04 -4.64
N GLN A 202 21.04 -5.41 -5.79
CA GLN A 202 19.64 -5.15 -6.10
C GLN A 202 18.72 -5.83 -5.06
N PRO A 203 17.96 -5.07 -4.26
CA PRO A 203 17.26 -5.61 -3.10
C PRO A 203 16.05 -6.51 -3.42
N ILE A 204 15.28 -6.19 -4.47
CA ILE A 204 14.16 -7.02 -4.95
C ILE A 204 14.70 -8.37 -5.44
N ALA A 205 15.77 -8.36 -6.24
CA ALA A 205 16.32 -9.60 -6.78
C ALA A 205 16.92 -10.50 -5.68
N ARG A 206 17.59 -9.92 -4.69
CA ARG A 206 18.07 -10.66 -3.50
C ARG A 206 16.93 -11.27 -2.71
N TYR A 207 15.86 -10.50 -2.50
CA TYR A 207 14.67 -10.99 -1.82
C TYR A 207 14.06 -12.19 -2.55
N VAL A 208 13.86 -12.07 -3.87
CA VAL A 208 13.30 -13.15 -4.69
C VAL A 208 14.20 -14.38 -4.67
N GLN A 209 15.53 -14.24 -4.78
CA GLN A 209 16.44 -15.38 -4.63
C GLN A 209 16.30 -16.07 -3.27
N ALA A 210 16.19 -15.29 -2.19
CA ALA A 210 16.07 -15.84 -0.85
C ALA A 210 14.75 -16.61 -0.65
N GLU A 211 13.63 -16.09 -1.17
CA GLU A 211 12.35 -16.77 -1.16
C GLU A 211 12.35 -18.04 -2.02
N VAL A 212 12.98 -18.02 -3.21
CA VAL A 212 13.13 -19.22 -4.04
C VAL A 212 13.97 -20.28 -3.31
N ALA A 213 15.07 -19.88 -2.68
CA ALA A 213 15.89 -20.79 -1.86
C ALA A 213 15.10 -21.41 -0.70
N LEU A 214 14.25 -20.63 -0.01
CA LEU A 214 13.32 -21.16 0.99
C LEU A 214 12.35 -22.17 0.39
N GLY A 215 11.77 -21.88 -0.77
CA GLY A 215 10.83 -22.76 -1.48
C GLY A 215 11.47 -24.09 -1.89
N THR A 216 12.76 -24.11 -2.21
CA THR A 216 13.52 -25.32 -2.53
C THR A 216 14.14 -26.02 -1.32
N GLY A 217 13.91 -25.51 -0.10
CA GLY A 217 14.45 -26.07 1.14
C GLY A 217 15.89 -25.68 1.50
N ASP A 218 16.51 -24.79 0.74
CA ASP A 218 17.86 -24.27 1.03
C ASP A 218 17.78 -23.09 2.02
N ALA A 219 17.51 -23.44 3.28
CA ALA A 219 17.40 -22.47 4.37
C ALA A 219 18.74 -21.78 4.70
N ASP A 220 19.89 -22.37 4.35
CA ASP A 220 21.22 -21.76 4.55
C ASP A 220 21.44 -20.61 3.59
N GLU A 221 21.16 -20.83 2.30
CA GLU A 221 21.29 -19.79 1.30
C GLU A 221 20.29 -18.64 1.53
N ALA A 222 19.03 -18.97 1.84
CA ALA A 222 18.03 -17.96 2.19
C ALA A 222 18.47 -17.08 3.37
N LYS A 223 19.00 -17.71 4.44
CA LYS A 223 19.51 -16.98 5.60
C LYS A 223 20.66 -16.06 5.20
N ARG A 224 21.60 -16.56 4.40
CA ARG A 224 22.77 -15.78 3.93
C ARG A 224 22.32 -14.55 3.16
N LEU A 225 21.38 -14.70 2.23
CA LEU A 225 20.85 -13.60 1.41
C LEU A 225 20.11 -12.56 2.24
N PHE A 226 19.16 -12.96 3.10
CA PHE A 226 18.45 -12.01 3.97
C PHE A 226 19.38 -11.30 4.95
N THR A 227 20.36 -12.01 5.53
CA THR A 227 21.35 -11.40 6.44
C THR A 227 22.20 -10.37 5.71
N ALA A 228 22.62 -10.67 4.48
CA ALA A 228 23.40 -9.74 3.65
C ALA A 228 22.59 -8.49 3.27
N MET A 229 21.29 -8.62 2.99
CA MET A 229 20.41 -7.47 2.76
C MET A 229 20.38 -6.55 3.99
N VAL A 230 20.14 -7.10 5.18
CA VAL A 230 20.11 -6.33 6.43
C VAL A 230 21.46 -5.65 6.69
N ALA A 231 22.58 -6.35 6.45
CA ALA A 231 23.92 -5.79 6.61
C ALA A 231 24.22 -4.64 5.63
N ASP A 232 23.63 -4.69 4.43
CA ASP A 232 23.71 -3.62 3.41
C ASP A 232 22.68 -2.49 3.65
N GLY A 233 21.99 -2.47 4.79
CA GLY A 233 21.01 -1.43 5.15
C GLY A 233 19.61 -1.63 4.55
N VAL A 234 19.36 -2.77 3.91
CA VAL A 234 18.04 -3.15 3.39
C VAL A 234 17.32 -3.96 4.46
N ASP A 235 16.48 -3.28 5.25
CA ASP A 235 15.81 -3.89 6.40
C ASP A 235 14.30 -3.69 6.35
N SER A 236 13.55 -4.71 6.76
CA SER A 236 12.10 -4.62 6.91
C SER A 236 11.58 -5.65 7.90
N TYR A 237 10.38 -5.40 8.42
CA TYR A 237 9.66 -6.34 9.26
C TYR A 237 9.58 -7.74 8.62
N ASP A 238 9.34 -7.80 7.31
CA ASP A 238 9.21 -9.06 6.59
C ASP A 238 10.54 -9.83 6.54
N LEU A 239 11.65 -9.17 6.20
CA LEU A 239 12.99 -9.77 6.24
C LEU A 239 13.33 -10.32 7.63
N ARG A 240 13.06 -9.53 8.67
CA ARG A 240 13.29 -9.92 10.07
C ARG A 240 12.45 -11.13 10.46
N THR A 241 11.20 -11.18 10.00
CA THR A 241 10.28 -12.29 10.23
C THR A 241 10.75 -13.56 9.52
N ARG A 242 11.21 -13.47 8.26
CA ARG A 242 11.81 -14.59 7.53
C ARG A 242 13.04 -15.16 8.23
N LEU A 243 13.96 -14.30 8.66
CA LEU A 243 15.14 -14.71 9.44
C LEU A 243 14.76 -15.43 10.74
N ALA A 244 13.74 -14.93 11.46
CA ALA A 244 13.25 -15.57 12.67
C ALA A 244 12.61 -16.94 12.39
N GLN A 245 11.84 -17.07 11.30
CA GLN A 245 11.25 -18.34 10.86
C GLN A 245 12.33 -19.38 10.56
N ILE A 246 13.37 -19.00 9.81
CA ILE A 246 14.51 -19.86 9.50
C ILE A 246 15.20 -20.34 10.78
N ALA A 247 15.45 -19.44 11.74
CA ALA A 247 16.09 -19.79 13.01
C ALA A 247 15.24 -20.78 13.84
N ARG A 248 13.92 -20.61 13.85
CA ARG A 248 12.99 -21.48 14.60
C ARG A 248 13.02 -22.92 14.07
N VAL A 249 12.95 -23.11 12.75
CA VAL A 249 12.94 -24.45 12.13
C VAL A 249 14.22 -25.23 12.49
N ARG A 250 15.37 -24.57 12.50
CA ARG A 250 16.64 -25.22 12.88
C ARG A 250 16.70 -25.64 14.34
N ALA A 251 16.14 -24.84 15.23
CA ALA A 251 16.09 -25.15 16.65
C ALA A 251 15.20 -26.38 16.95
N SER A 252 14.19 -26.64 16.11
CA SER A 252 13.37 -27.86 16.21
C SER A 252 14.01 -29.10 15.58
N SER A 253 14.94 -28.95 14.63
CA SER A 253 15.62 -30.09 13.99
C SER A 253 16.86 -30.60 14.75
N THR A 254 17.28 -29.87 15.79
CA THR A 254 18.43 -30.21 16.65
C THR A 254 18.03 -30.75 18.03
N ARG A 255 16.74 -30.98 18.27
CA ARG A 255 16.20 -31.69 19.44
C ARG A 255 15.70 -33.07 19.04
#